data_AF-A0A415PVA2-F1
#
_entry.id   AF-A0A415PVA2-F1
#
_cell.length_a   1.000
_cell.length_b   1.000
_cell.length_c   1.000
_cell.angle_alpha   90.00
_cell.angle_beta   90.00
_cell.angle_gamma   90.00
#
_symmetry.space_group_name_H-M   'P 1'
#
loop_
_entity.id
_entity.type
_entity.pdbx_description
1 polymer ?
#
loop_
_entity_poly.entity_id
_entity_poly.type
_entity_poly.pdbx_seq_one_letter_code
_entity_poly.pdbx_strand_id
1 'polypeptide(L)'
;MMTNRSATPVLFGFDFQANAAIVLMLENIKYMTSIRLEGYEDIEINLNDGSSVLAQAKAVVNSSTDFSNVISNLKKTIVSLSEAEHKSHSVKELIYITNSPNPFNEKQLNPIFYGVAQRSYDSLPQALKNKISKIISSIDKPLDTSKFKIQILPFETDNENERYKCVMEAISNFIPQLGNISIAKDILHKIWVNDVFRSGTKRSSDIKLSKKDIIWPVIVLITQNWNYDEDDYDDSEFDEISRSYESIINTCTERYEFVTKVLYAYNSFHKEAKHSERKQKFIETESSKFLYLFDGEEISLSTTLKEKLLQIIIRNILKKRIQIDNIKNAVNL
;
A
#
# COMPACT_ATOMS: atom_id res chain seq x y z
N MET A 1 20.72 -31.14 21.73
CA MET A 1 20.33 -30.33 20.57
C MET A 1 19.91 -28.96 21.07
N MET A 2 20.72 -27.91 20.86
CA MET A 2 20.27 -26.55 21.12
C MET A 2 19.28 -26.18 20.03
N THR A 3 18.00 -26.07 20.38
CA THR A 3 17.02 -25.38 19.53
C THR A 3 17.52 -23.94 19.38
N ASN A 4 18.09 -23.63 18.23
CA ASN A 4 18.51 -22.28 17.90
C ASN A 4 17.23 -21.45 17.71
N ARG A 5 16.72 -20.85 18.79
CA ARG A 5 15.52 -20.00 18.80
C ARG A 5 15.87 -18.63 18.21
N SER A 6 16.31 -18.61 16.97
CA SER A 6 16.47 -17.36 16.24
C SER A 6 15.09 -16.79 15.92
N ALA A 7 14.91 -15.49 16.15
CA ALA A 7 13.70 -14.76 15.73
C ALA A 7 13.66 -14.51 14.21
N THR A 8 14.74 -14.79 13.48
CA THR A 8 14.86 -14.53 12.04
C THR A 8 13.72 -15.12 11.20
N PRO A 9 13.27 -16.37 11.38
CA PRO A 9 12.16 -16.91 10.58
C PRO A 9 10.82 -16.21 10.85
N VAL A 10 10.62 -15.71 12.08
CA VAL A 10 9.42 -14.96 12.46
C VAL A 10 9.44 -13.58 11.81
N LEU A 11 10.57 -12.86 11.92
CA LEU A 11 10.75 -11.56 11.27
C LEU A 11 10.63 -11.66 9.75
N PHE A 12 11.19 -12.71 9.14
CA PHE A 12 11.05 -13.00 7.71
C PHE A 12 9.58 -13.25 7.31
N GLY A 13 8.82 -13.95 8.15
CA GLY A 13 7.38 -14.16 7.93
C GLY A 13 6.59 -12.85 7.92
N PHE A 14 6.88 -11.95 8.86
CA PHE A 14 6.27 -10.63 8.94
C PHE A 14 6.66 -9.74 7.74
N ASP A 15 7.93 -9.75 7.34
CA ASP A 15 8.43 -9.08 6.13
C ASP A 15 7.70 -9.56 4.87
N PHE A 16 7.57 -10.88 4.71
CA PHE A 16 6.80 -11.47 3.62
C PHE A 16 5.31 -11.05 3.66
N GLN A 17 4.68 -11.08 4.84
CA GLN A 17 3.26 -10.75 5.01
C GLN A 17 2.97 -9.29 4.62
N ALA A 18 3.78 -8.33 5.06
CA ALA A 18 3.60 -6.92 4.70
C ALA A 18 3.78 -6.68 3.19
N ASN A 19 4.77 -7.33 2.58
CA ASN A 19 5.02 -7.24 1.14
C ASN A 19 3.92 -7.91 0.31
N ALA A 20 3.41 -9.06 0.76
CA ALA A 20 2.23 -9.72 0.19
C ALA A 20 1.00 -8.81 0.25
N ALA A 21 0.79 -8.12 1.37
CA ALA A 21 -0.31 -7.18 1.53
C ALA A 21 -0.22 -6.00 0.56
N ILE A 22 0.97 -5.47 0.27
CA ILE A 22 1.15 -4.42 -0.76
C ILE A 22 0.73 -4.94 -2.13
N VAL A 23 1.15 -6.13 -2.52
CA VAL A 23 0.78 -6.71 -3.83
C VAL A 23 -0.74 -6.88 -3.93
N LEU A 24 -1.38 -7.49 -2.92
CA LEU A 24 -2.83 -7.67 -2.89
C LEU A 24 -3.60 -6.35 -2.85
N MET A 25 -3.07 -5.35 -2.13
CA MET A 25 -3.61 -3.99 -2.08
C MET A 25 -3.63 -3.36 -3.49
N LEU A 26 -2.51 -3.45 -4.22
CA LEU A 26 -2.40 -2.90 -5.58
C LEU A 26 -3.36 -3.60 -6.57
N GLU A 27 -3.52 -4.92 -6.46
CA GLU A 27 -4.48 -5.69 -7.25
C GLU A 27 -5.94 -5.26 -7.01
N ASN A 28 -6.25 -4.79 -5.80
CA ASN A 28 -7.60 -4.44 -5.37
C ASN A 28 -7.84 -2.92 -5.22
N ILE A 29 -6.86 -2.07 -5.56
CA ILE A 29 -6.85 -0.64 -5.19
C ILE A 29 -8.09 0.14 -5.66
N LYS A 30 -8.65 -0.23 -6.82
CA LYS A 30 -9.87 0.38 -7.38
C LYS A 30 -11.14 0.03 -6.59
N TYR A 31 -11.17 -1.14 -5.97
CA TYR A 31 -12.36 -1.71 -5.34
C TYR A 31 -12.28 -1.74 -3.81
N MET A 32 -11.09 -1.61 -3.23
CA MET A 32 -10.91 -1.64 -1.79
C MET A 32 -11.39 -0.36 -1.12
N THR A 33 -11.87 -0.47 0.12
CA THR A 33 -12.07 0.64 1.04
C THR A 33 -10.93 0.74 2.04
N SER A 34 -10.42 -0.41 2.50
CA SER A 34 -9.34 -0.50 3.48
C SER A 34 -8.60 -1.83 3.44
N ILE A 35 -7.39 -1.85 3.98
CA ILE A 35 -6.57 -3.04 4.23
C ILE A 35 -6.11 -3.07 5.69
N ARG A 36 -5.93 -4.27 6.22
CA ARG A 36 -5.36 -4.50 7.55
C ARG A 36 -4.57 -5.79 7.60
N LEU A 37 -3.48 -5.79 8.37
CA LEU A 37 -2.81 -7.01 8.81
C LEU A 37 -3.38 -7.50 10.15
N GLU A 38 -3.33 -8.82 10.36
CA GLU A 38 -3.78 -9.46 11.61
C GLU A 38 -5.27 -9.16 11.92
N GLY A 39 -6.12 -9.35 10.90
CA GLY A 39 -7.59 -9.23 10.97
C GLY A 39 -8.26 -10.57 11.25
N TYR A 40 -9.29 -10.93 10.47
CA TYR A 40 -9.79 -12.33 10.46
C TYR A 40 -8.73 -13.32 9.96
N GLU A 41 -7.82 -12.84 9.12
CA GLU A 41 -6.69 -13.55 8.53
C GLU A 41 -5.44 -12.65 8.56
N ASP A 42 -4.30 -13.21 8.17
CA ASP A 42 -3.01 -12.49 8.09
C ASP A 42 -3.15 -11.15 7.34
N ILE A 43 -3.93 -11.14 6.26
CA ILE A 43 -4.24 -9.95 5.46
C ILE A 43 -5.74 -9.92 5.15
N GLU A 44 -6.38 -8.79 5.44
CA GLU A 44 -7.80 -8.54 5.17
C GLU A 44 -7.94 -7.26 4.34
N ILE A 45 -8.60 -7.36 3.17
CA ILE A 45 -8.98 -6.19 2.36
C ILE A 45 -10.49 -6.10 2.33
N ASN A 46 -11.04 -4.98 2.78
CA ASN A 46 -12.47 -4.69 2.68
C ASN A 46 -12.76 -3.96 1.37
N LEU A 47 -13.86 -4.30 0.71
CA LEU A 47 -14.23 -3.79 -0.61
C LEU A 47 -15.43 -2.82 -0.54
N ASN A 48 -15.63 -2.05 -1.60
CA ASN A 48 -16.70 -1.04 -1.72
C ASN A 48 -18.11 -1.65 -1.67
N ASP A 49 -18.25 -2.92 -2.08
CA ASP A 49 -19.52 -3.66 -2.07
C ASP A 49 -19.82 -4.31 -0.69
N GLY A 50 -18.98 -4.05 0.31
CA GLY A 50 -19.08 -4.63 1.66
C GLY A 50 -18.53 -6.05 1.79
N SER A 51 -18.03 -6.65 0.69
CA SER A 51 -17.33 -7.93 0.75
C SER A 51 -15.86 -7.77 1.15
N SER A 52 -15.19 -8.88 1.42
CA SER A 52 -13.79 -8.93 1.84
C SER A 52 -12.97 -9.92 1.00
N VAL A 53 -11.69 -9.61 0.84
CA VAL A 53 -10.65 -10.53 0.39
C VAL A 53 -9.82 -10.91 1.60
N LEU A 54 -9.72 -12.21 1.88
CA LEU A 54 -8.98 -12.74 3.02
C LEU A 54 -7.79 -13.55 2.51
N ALA A 55 -6.60 -13.27 3.03
CA ALA A 55 -5.39 -13.97 2.63
C ALA A 55 -4.58 -14.44 3.84
N GLN A 56 -4.10 -15.67 3.76
CA GLN A 56 -3.17 -16.26 4.71
C GLN A 56 -1.79 -16.35 4.05
N ALA A 57 -0.79 -15.73 4.68
CA ALA A 57 0.58 -15.67 4.18
C ALA A 57 1.45 -16.73 4.87
N LYS A 58 2.15 -17.55 4.08
CA LYS A 58 3.12 -18.52 4.61
C LYS A 58 4.44 -18.41 3.86
N ALA A 59 5.42 -17.83 4.54
CA ALA A 59 6.79 -17.73 4.06
C ALA A 59 7.60 -18.99 4.39
N VAL A 60 8.54 -19.31 3.51
CA VAL A 60 9.57 -20.34 3.69
C VAL A 60 10.92 -19.68 3.48
N VAL A 61 11.80 -19.70 4.49
CA VAL A 61 13.08 -18.95 4.45
C VAL A 61 13.95 -19.37 3.25
N ASN A 62 14.12 -20.69 3.06
CA ASN A 62 14.84 -21.27 1.93
C ASN A 62 13.85 -21.85 0.91
N SER A 63 12.88 -21.04 0.49
CA SER A 63 11.77 -21.41 -0.40
C SER A 63 12.15 -22.20 -1.66
N SER A 64 13.36 -22.01 -2.21
CA SER A 64 13.84 -22.72 -3.40
C SER A 64 14.28 -24.16 -3.14
N THR A 65 14.54 -24.53 -1.87
CA THR A 65 15.13 -25.83 -1.51
C THR A 65 14.42 -26.55 -0.35
N ASP A 66 13.74 -25.83 0.53
CA ASP A 66 13.01 -26.39 1.66
C ASP A 66 11.51 -26.51 1.34
N PHE A 67 11.07 -27.75 1.11
CA PHE A 67 9.66 -28.08 0.89
C PHE A 67 9.06 -28.90 2.04
N SER A 68 9.78 -29.04 3.16
CA SER A 68 9.45 -29.97 4.23
C SER A 68 8.10 -29.66 4.88
N ASN A 69 7.76 -28.37 4.95
CA ASN A 69 6.58 -27.87 5.68
C ASN A 69 5.46 -27.34 4.77
N VAL A 70 5.63 -27.33 3.44
CA VAL A 70 4.66 -26.68 2.52
C VAL A 70 3.27 -27.31 2.58
N ILE A 71 3.17 -28.64 2.73
CA ILE A 71 1.88 -29.34 2.92
C ILE A 71 1.23 -28.97 4.25
N SER A 72 2.02 -28.84 5.31
CA SER A 72 1.53 -28.40 6.62
C SER A 72 1.02 -26.97 6.55
N ASN A 73 1.75 -26.09 5.85
CA ASN A 73 1.36 -24.70 5.62
C ASN A 73 0.07 -24.60 4.80
N LEU A 74 -0.06 -25.38 3.72
CA LEU A 74 -1.29 -25.46 2.91
C LEU A 74 -2.47 -25.93 3.76
N LYS A 75 -2.29 -26.98 4.58
CA LYS A 75 -3.35 -27.48 5.46
C LYS A 75 -3.79 -26.43 6.49
N LYS A 76 -2.84 -25.81 7.19
CA LYS A 76 -3.11 -24.74 8.17
C LYS A 76 -3.84 -23.57 7.52
N THR A 77 -3.43 -23.20 6.31
CA THR A 77 -4.04 -22.12 5.55
C THR A 77 -5.49 -22.42 5.19
N ILE A 78 -5.76 -23.61 4.62
CA ILE A 78 -7.13 -24.01 4.28
C ILE A 78 -8.01 -24.01 5.53
N VAL A 79 -7.53 -24.55 6.66
CA VAL A 79 -8.29 -24.55 7.92
C VAL A 79 -8.58 -23.12 8.39
N SER A 80 -7.56 -22.26 8.48
CA SER A 80 -7.75 -20.89 8.94
C SER A 80 -8.72 -20.11 8.03
N LEU A 81 -8.50 -20.16 6.71
CA LEU A 81 -9.37 -19.48 5.74
C LEU A 81 -10.82 -20.00 5.82
N SER A 82 -11.01 -21.29 6.07
CA SER A 82 -12.32 -21.87 6.37
C SER A 82 -12.95 -21.20 7.58
N GLU A 83 -12.23 -21.12 8.70
CA GLU A 83 -12.75 -20.49 9.91
C GLU A 83 -13.05 -19.00 9.72
N ALA A 84 -12.18 -18.28 9.02
CA ALA A 84 -12.32 -16.86 8.75
C ALA A 84 -13.49 -16.56 7.80
N GLU A 85 -13.70 -17.39 6.77
CA GLU A 85 -14.85 -17.26 5.87
C GLU A 85 -16.17 -17.31 6.63
N HIS A 86 -16.28 -18.24 7.59
CA HIS A 86 -17.51 -18.44 8.36
C HIS A 86 -17.69 -17.43 9.51
N LYS A 87 -16.63 -16.73 9.91
CA LYS A 87 -16.66 -15.66 10.91
C LYS A 87 -16.91 -14.29 10.26
N SER A 88 -16.49 -14.11 9.01
CA SER A 88 -16.72 -12.90 8.23
C SER A 88 -18.13 -12.84 7.65
N HIS A 89 -18.59 -11.65 7.29
CA HIS A 89 -19.96 -11.43 6.79
C HIS A 89 -20.09 -11.86 5.32
N SER A 90 -19.22 -11.31 4.46
CA SER A 90 -19.23 -11.52 3.02
C SER A 90 -17.79 -11.62 2.54
N VAL A 91 -17.41 -12.79 2.03
CA VAL A 91 -16.08 -13.05 1.49
C VAL A 91 -16.20 -13.29 0.01
N LYS A 92 -15.43 -12.51 -0.76
CA LYS A 92 -15.33 -12.59 -2.22
C LYS A 92 -14.22 -13.53 -2.66
N GLU A 93 -13.09 -13.52 -1.96
CA GLU A 93 -11.90 -14.27 -2.35
C GLU A 93 -11.11 -14.73 -1.12
N LEU A 94 -10.61 -15.97 -1.18
CA LEU A 94 -9.79 -16.62 -0.16
C LEU A 94 -8.43 -16.97 -0.77
N ILE A 95 -7.35 -16.51 -0.17
CA ILE A 95 -6.02 -16.55 -0.81
C ILE A 95 -5.03 -17.29 0.08
N TYR A 96 -4.45 -18.35 -0.44
CA TYR A 96 -3.18 -18.87 0.07
C TYR A 96 -2.02 -18.20 -0.66
N ILE A 97 -1.27 -17.33 0.04
CA ILE A 97 -0.08 -16.68 -0.53
C ILE A 97 1.21 -17.24 0.08
N THR A 98 2.16 -17.64 -0.77
CA THR A 98 3.45 -18.20 -0.35
C THR A 98 4.57 -17.83 -1.31
N ASN A 99 5.81 -17.89 -0.83
CA ASN A 99 7.00 -17.73 -1.65
C ASN A 99 7.55 -19.07 -2.18
N SER A 100 7.01 -20.20 -1.76
CA SER A 100 7.48 -21.50 -2.23
C SER A 100 7.00 -21.79 -3.66
N PRO A 101 7.88 -22.12 -4.61
CA PRO A 101 7.51 -22.56 -5.96
C PRO A 101 6.91 -23.97 -5.99
N ASN A 102 6.87 -24.68 -4.86
CA ASN A 102 6.32 -26.04 -4.75
C ASN A 102 5.31 -26.16 -3.59
N PRO A 103 4.18 -25.42 -3.61
CA PRO A 103 3.24 -25.39 -2.49
C PRO A 103 2.60 -26.76 -2.18
N PHE A 104 2.72 -27.73 -3.10
CA PHE A 104 2.14 -29.08 -2.98
C PHE A 104 3.18 -30.18 -2.76
N ASN A 105 4.46 -29.84 -2.54
CA ASN A 105 5.56 -30.79 -2.39
C ASN A 105 5.55 -31.90 -3.47
N GLU A 106 5.38 -31.49 -4.72
CA GLU A 106 5.45 -32.40 -5.87
C GLU A 106 6.89 -32.83 -6.12
N LYS A 107 7.07 -34.06 -6.63
CA LYS A 107 8.41 -34.60 -6.96
C LYS A 107 9.14 -33.75 -8.00
N GLN A 108 8.40 -33.15 -8.93
CA GLN A 108 8.89 -32.20 -9.89
C GLN A 108 8.18 -30.88 -9.65
N LEU A 109 8.92 -29.78 -9.72
CA LEU A 109 8.31 -28.47 -9.57
C LEU A 109 7.29 -28.25 -10.70
N ASN A 110 6.12 -27.74 -10.34
CA ASN A 110 5.07 -27.52 -11.31
C ASN A 110 5.26 -26.16 -11.99
N PRO A 111 5.47 -26.09 -13.32
CA PRO A 111 5.73 -24.83 -14.01
C PRO A 111 4.64 -23.77 -13.85
N ILE A 112 3.41 -24.18 -13.49
CA ILE A 112 2.31 -23.24 -13.23
C ILE A 112 2.55 -22.32 -12.03
N PHE A 113 3.54 -22.64 -11.19
CA PHE A 113 3.96 -21.90 -9.99
C PHE A 113 5.36 -21.29 -10.10
N TYR A 114 5.92 -21.19 -11.31
CA TYR A 114 7.20 -20.50 -11.53
C TYR A 114 7.00 -18.99 -11.53
N GLY A 115 7.83 -18.29 -10.75
CA GLY A 115 7.77 -16.83 -10.62
C GLY A 115 6.49 -16.35 -9.92
N VAL A 116 6.03 -15.15 -10.27
CA VAL A 116 4.75 -14.63 -9.80
C VAL A 116 3.63 -15.41 -10.46
N ALA A 117 2.77 -16.05 -9.67
CA ALA A 117 1.69 -16.87 -10.20
C ALA A 117 0.40 -16.71 -9.38
N GLN A 118 -0.74 -16.77 -10.06
CA GLN A 118 -2.06 -16.83 -9.45
C GLN A 118 -2.87 -17.95 -10.10
N ARG A 119 -3.46 -18.82 -9.28
CA ARG A 119 -4.29 -19.94 -9.74
C ARG A 119 -5.53 -20.04 -8.85
N SER A 120 -6.71 -19.78 -9.43
CA SER A 120 -7.96 -20.18 -8.79
C SER A 120 -8.00 -21.70 -8.67
N TYR A 121 -8.71 -22.22 -7.67
CA TYR A 121 -8.90 -23.64 -7.47
C TYR A 121 -9.34 -24.35 -8.77
N ASP A 122 -10.30 -23.76 -9.49
CA ASP A 122 -10.85 -24.33 -10.72
C ASP A 122 -9.84 -24.42 -11.87
N SER A 123 -8.80 -23.58 -11.86
CA SER A 123 -7.72 -23.62 -12.86
C SER A 123 -6.64 -24.66 -12.56
N LEU A 124 -6.64 -25.27 -11.37
CA LEU A 124 -5.61 -26.22 -10.97
C LEU A 124 -5.74 -27.56 -11.70
N PRO A 125 -4.61 -28.25 -11.99
CA PRO A 125 -4.64 -29.65 -12.43
C PRO A 125 -5.40 -30.55 -11.45
N GLN A 126 -6.10 -31.55 -11.96
CA GLN A 126 -6.96 -32.44 -11.15
C GLN A 126 -6.20 -33.10 -9.99
N ALA A 127 -4.94 -33.46 -10.19
CA ALA A 127 -4.09 -34.03 -9.13
C ALA A 127 -3.94 -33.08 -7.92
N LEU A 128 -3.78 -31.78 -8.17
CA LEU A 128 -3.64 -30.77 -7.11
C LEU A 128 -4.99 -30.45 -6.46
N LYS A 129 -6.07 -30.38 -7.26
CA LYS A 129 -7.45 -30.27 -6.75
C LYS A 129 -7.74 -31.39 -5.75
N ASN A 130 -7.43 -32.64 -6.12
CA ASN A 130 -7.64 -33.80 -5.24
C ASN A 130 -6.91 -33.66 -3.89
N LYS A 131 -5.70 -33.08 -3.86
CA LYS A 131 -4.98 -32.82 -2.61
C LYS A 131 -5.72 -31.82 -1.72
N ILE A 132 -6.23 -30.73 -2.31
CA ILE A 132 -7.04 -29.72 -1.60
C ILE A 132 -8.35 -30.35 -1.12
N SER A 133 -9.08 -31.06 -1.98
CA SER A 133 -10.35 -31.71 -1.62
C SER A 133 -10.19 -32.68 -0.45
N LYS A 134 -9.07 -33.41 -0.40
CA LYS A 134 -8.76 -34.29 0.74
C LYS A 134 -8.58 -33.51 2.04
N ILE A 135 -7.92 -32.35 2.01
CA ILE A 135 -7.80 -31.48 3.19
C ILE A 135 -9.18 -30.95 3.60
N ILE A 136 -9.94 -30.42 2.65
CA ILE A 136 -11.27 -29.84 2.86
C ILE A 136 -12.24 -30.87 3.44
N SER A 137 -12.21 -32.12 2.98
CA SER A 137 -13.08 -33.20 3.48
C SER A 137 -12.88 -33.54 4.97
N SER A 138 -11.78 -33.07 5.58
CA SER A 138 -11.49 -33.27 7.01
C SER A 138 -11.90 -32.09 7.89
N ILE A 139 -12.53 -31.05 7.33
CA ILE A 139 -12.93 -29.82 8.02
C ILE A 139 -14.45 -29.83 8.19
N ASP A 140 -14.93 -29.51 9.40
CA ASP A 140 -16.37 -29.49 9.75
C ASP A 140 -17.17 -28.49 8.89
N LYS A 141 -16.63 -27.27 8.73
CA LYS A 141 -17.19 -26.22 7.88
C LYS A 141 -16.19 -25.84 6.79
N PRO A 142 -16.19 -26.56 5.66
CA PRO A 142 -15.22 -26.36 4.59
C PRO A 142 -15.39 -25.02 3.88
N LEU A 143 -14.29 -24.44 3.42
CA LEU A 143 -14.29 -23.21 2.65
C LEU A 143 -14.94 -23.40 1.27
N ASP A 144 -15.47 -22.32 0.71
CA ASP A 144 -15.98 -22.30 -0.66
C ASP A 144 -14.81 -22.28 -1.66
N THR A 145 -14.60 -23.42 -2.34
CA THR A 145 -13.51 -23.57 -3.31
C THR A 145 -13.65 -22.66 -4.52
N SER A 146 -14.84 -22.18 -4.85
CA SER A 146 -15.03 -21.23 -5.97
C SER A 146 -14.38 -19.88 -5.71
N LYS A 147 -14.12 -19.55 -4.43
CA LYS A 147 -13.45 -18.33 -3.97
C LYS A 147 -11.96 -18.53 -3.69
N PHE A 148 -11.50 -19.79 -3.67
CA PHE A 148 -10.14 -20.11 -3.24
C PHE A 148 -9.13 -19.96 -4.39
N LYS A 149 -8.03 -19.24 -4.11
CA LYS A 149 -6.87 -19.16 -5.00
C LYS A 149 -5.56 -19.38 -4.27
N ILE A 150 -4.56 -19.79 -5.04
CA ILE A 150 -3.16 -19.89 -4.62
C ILE A 150 -2.37 -18.82 -5.36
N GLN A 151 -1.59 -18.05 -4.61
CA GLN A 151 -0.72 -17.01 -5.13
C GLN A 151 0.72 -17.27 -4.73
N ILE A 152 1.62 -17.25 -5.72
CA ILE A 152 3.05 -17.35 -5.52
C ILE A 152 3.64 -15.95 -5.64
N LEU A 153 4.32 -15.52 -4.59
CA LEU A 153 5.09 -14.29 -4.55
C LEU A 153 6.55 -14.64 -4.23
N PRO A 154 7.43 -14.75 -5.24
CA PRO A 154 8.84 -15.01 -5.01
C PRO A 154 9.43 -13.98 -4.05
N PHE A 155 10.05 -14.49 -2.99
CA PHE A 155 10.56 -13.69 -1.88
C PHE A 155 11.59 -14.52 -1.13
N GLU A 156 12.87 -14.36 -1.45
CA GLU A 156 13.96 -15.15 -0.89
C GLU A 156 15.23 -14.31 -0.84
N THR A 157 16.24 -14.79 -0.10
CA THR A 157 17.60 -14.24 0.02
C THR A 157 17.71 -13.00 0.90
N ASP A 158 18.92 -12.66 1.33
CA ASP A 158 19.23 -11.41 2.05
C ASP A 158 19.56 -10.23 1.12
N ASN A 159 19.58 -10.45 -0.20
CA ASN A 159 19.73 -9.38 -1.17
C ASN A 159 18.37 -8.71 -1.39
N GLU A 160 18.17 -7.52 -0.81
CA GLU A 160 16.93 -6.76 -0.89
C GLU A 160 16.42 -6.54 -2.34
N ASN A 161 17.33 -6.34 -3.30
CA ASN A 161 16.95 -6.14 -4.70
C ASN A 161 16.31 -7.38 -5.31
N GLU A 162 16.75 -8.58 -4.93
CA GLU A 162 16.15 -9.84 -5.38
C GLU A 162 14.94 -10.23 -4.52
N ARG A 163 15.03 -10.05 -3.20
CA ARG A 163 13.94 -10.35 -2.25
C ARG A 163 12.67 -9.57 -2.58
N TYR A 164 12.78 -8.25 -2.81
CA TYR A 164 11.64 -7.38 -3.05
C TYR A 164 11.32 -7.18 -4.54
N LYS A 165 12.04 -7.85 -5.45
CA LYS A 165 11.95 -7.64 -6.90
C LYS A 165 10.52 -7.66 -7.44
N CYS A 166 9.76 -8.70 -7.08
CA CYS A 166 8.37 -8.86 -7.55
C CYS A 166 7.43 -7.80 -6.97
N VAL A 167 7.67 -7.35 -5.73
CA VAL A 167 6.92 -6.26 -5.10
C VAL A 167 7.23 -4.94 -5.81
N MET A 168 8.51 -4.67 -6.06
CA MET A 168 8.97 -3.49 -6.80
C MET A 168 8.42 -3.47 -8.21
N GLU A 169 8.29 -4.62 -8.86
CA GLU A 169 7.66 -4.75 -10.17
C GLU A 169 6.15 -4.43 -10.12
N ALA A 170 5.42 -4.92 -9.10
CA ALA A 170 4.02 -4.57 -8.89
C ALA A 170 3.84 -3.05 -8.71
N ILE A 171 4.71 -2.41 -7.92
CA ILE A 171 4.72 -0.95 -7.75
C ILE A 171 5.05 -0.25 -9.07
N SER A 172 6.07 -0.71 -9.80
CA SER A 172 6.45 -0.18 -11.12
C SER A 172 5.32 -0.28 -12.15
N ASN A 173 4.52 -1.35 -12.10
CA ASN A 173 3.38 -1.53 -12.99
C ASN A 173 2.16 -0.69 -12.57
N PHE A 174 2.06 -0.33 -11.29
CA PHE A 174 0.99 0.51 -10.77
C PHE A 174 1.21 2.00 -11.07
N ILE A 175 2.42 2.52 -10.87
CA ILE A 175 2.71 3.97 -11.01
C ILE A 175 2.23 4.57 -12.36
N PRO A 176 2.47 3.94 -13.53
CA PRO A 176 1.98 4.48 -14.81
C PRO A 176 0.46 4.58 -14.89
N GLN A 177 -0.28 3.72 -14.19
CA GLN A 177 -1.75 3.72 -14.17
C GLN A 177 -2.32 4.98 -13.51
N LEU A 178 -1.49 5.70 -12.76
CA LEU A 178 -1.85 6.96 -12.08
C LEU A 178 -1.70 8.20 -12.97
N GLY A 179 -1.43 8.03 -14.27
CA GLY A 179 -1.34 9.11 -15.24
C GLY A 179 0.07 9.64 -15.46
N ASN A 180 1.05 8.73 -15.63
CA ASN A 180 2.46 9.02 -15.94
C ASN A 180 3.12 9.99 -14.95
N ILE A 181 3.00 9.68 -13.66
CA ILE A 181 3.72 10.39 -12.61
C ILE A 181 5.14 9.83 -12.45
N SER A 182 6.08 10.69 -12.04
CA SER A 182 7.45 10.28 -11.74
C SER A 182 7.63 10.15 -10.23
N ILE A 183 7.57 8.92 -9.73
CA ILE A 183 7.83 8.59 -8.32
C ILE A 183 8.88 7.49 -8.26
N ALA A 184 9.85 7.64 -7.36
CA ALA A 184 10.82 6.59 -7.05
C ALA A 184 10.11 5.45 -6.30
N LYS A 185 10.07 4.26 -6.91
CA LYS A 185 9.33 3.09 -6.39
C LYS A 185 9.82 2.60 -5.03
N ASP A 186 11.11 2.77 -4.74
CA ASP A 186 11.74 2.39 -3.48
C ASP A 186 11.29 3.28 -2.32
N ILE A 187 11.07 4.57 -2.57
CA ILE A 187 10.49 5.50 -1.58
C ILE A 187 9.05 5.06 -1.27
N LEU A 188 8.26 4.79 -2.31
CA LEU A 188 6.87 4.39 -2.14
C LEU A 188 6.73 3.04 -1.43
N HIS A 189 7.58 2.07 -1.77
CA HIS A 189 7.69 0.79 -1.08
C HIS A 189 7.98 0.96 0.40
N LYS A 190 8.99 1.75 0.76
CA LYS A 190 9.35 2.01 2.17
C LYS A 190 8.19 2.62 2.96
N ILE A 191 7.48 3.59 2.37
CA ILE A 191 6.32 4.21 3.02
C ILE A 191 5.23 3.17 3.27
N TRP A 192 4.81 2.45 2.23
CA TRP A 192 3.74 1.47 2.34
C TRP A 192 4.08 0.29 3.24
N VAL A 193 5.30 -0.23 3.20
CA VAL A 193 5.74 -1.30 4.11
C VAL A 193 5.60 -0.82 5.56
N ASN A 194 6.09 0.38 5.88
CA ASN A 194 6.00 0.94 7.22
C ASN A 194 4.56 1.14 7.67
N ASP A 195 3.70 1.69 6.81
CA ASP A 195 2.29 1.93 7.14
C ASP A 195 1.53 0.62 7.33
N VAL A 196 1.71 -0.34 6.41
CA VAL A 196 1.08 -1.66 6.47
C VAL A 196 1.53 -2.40 7.73
N PHE A 197 2.82 -2.36 8.08
CA PHE A 197 3.32 -2.91 9.34
C PHE A 197 2.70 -2.23 10.57
N ARG A 198 2.62 -0.91 10.57
CA ARG A 198 1.98 -0.16 11.67
C ARG A 198 0.51 -0.53 11.85
N SER A 199 -0.19 -0.92 10.77
CA SER A 199 -1.58 -1.40 10.86
C SER A 199 -1.71 -2.71 11.64
N GLY A 200 -0.73 -3.62 11.52
CA GLY A 200 -0.74 -4.92 12.21
C GLY A 200 -0.22 -4.90 13.65
N THR A 201 0.57 -3.88 14.02
CA THR A 201 1.21 -3.82 15.36
C THR A 201 0.30 -3.27 16.47
N LYS A 202 -0.87 -2.76 16.13
CA LYS A 202 -1.80 -2.17 17.12
C LYS A 202 -2.93 -3.14 17.48
N ARG A 203 -3.21 -3.26 18.78
CA ARG A 203 -4.21 -4.21 19.33
C ARG A 203 -5.67 -3.89 18.98
N SER A 204 -5.97 -2.66 18.58
CA SER A 204 -7.34 -2.26 18.26
C SER A 204 -7.74 -2.75 16.87
N SER A 205 -8.87 -3.44 16.78
CA SER A 205 -9.38 -3.99 15.53
C SER A 205 -9.85 -2.94 14.51
N ASP A 206 -10.03 -1.71 14.96
CA ASP A 206 -10.55 -0.60 14.17
C ASP A 206 -9.47 0.10 13.35
N ILE A 207 -8.20 -0.22 13.60
CA ILE A 207 -7.06 0.41 12.92
C ILE A 207 -6.84 -0.29 11.59
N LYS A 208 -7.39 0.31 10.54
CA LYS A 208 -7.24 -0.12 9.14
C LYS A 208 -6.59 1.01 8.36
N LEU A 209 -5.81 0.67 7.34
CA LEU A 209 -5.38 1.66 6.35
C LEU A 209 -6.48 1.80 5.32
N SER A 210 -7.08 2.97 5.24
CA SER A 210 -8.04 3.28 4.19
C SER A 210 -7.33 3.47 2.84
N LYS A 211 -8.09 3.39 1.75
CA LYS A 211 -7.58 3.76 0.42
C LYS A 211 -6.96 5.16 0.42
N LYS A 212 -7.51 6.10 1.19
CA LYS A 212 -6.98 7.46 1.32
C LYS A 212 -5.57 7.43 1.91
N ASP A 213 -5.36 6.68 2.98
CA ASP A 213 -4.06 6.57 3.65
C ASP A 213 -2.99 5.99 2.72
N ILE A 214 -3.37 5.06 1.82
CA ILE A 214 -2.46 4.44 0.85
C ILE A 214 -2.08 5.38 -0.29
N ILE A 215 -3.07 6.10 -0.84
CA ILE A 215 -2.89 6.96 -2.02
C ILE A 215 -2.30 8.31 -1.64
N TRP A 216 -2.45 8.72 -0.39
CA TRP A 216 -1.98 10.01 0.07
C TRP A 216 -0.45 10.22 -0.08
N PRO A 217 0.41 9.28 0.32
CA PRO A 217 1.85 9.34 0.04
C PRO A 217 2.19 9.62 -1.43
N VAL A 218 1.45 9.05 -2.37
CA VAL A 218 1.65 9.31 -3.81
C VAL A 218 1.40 10.78 -4.14
N ILE A 219 0.29 11.34 -3.66
CA ILE A 219 -0.06 12.75 -3.90
C ILE A 219 1.01 13.65 -3.29
N VAL A 220 1.46 13.34 -2.08
CA VAL A 220 2.53 14.08 -1.42
C VAL A 220 3.79 14.09 -2.28
N LEU A 221 4.28 12.92 -2.68
CA LEU A 221 5.51 12.76 -3.48
C LEU A 221 5.45 13.55 -4.80
N ILE A 222 4.30 13.63 -5.48
CA ILE A 222 4.20 14.41 -6.74
C ILE A 222 4.09 15.93 -6.51
N THR A 223 3.67 16.35 -5.31
CA THR A 223 3.59 17.77 -4.92
C THR A 223 4.90 18.28 -4.34
N GLN A 224 5.86 17.41 -4.00
CA GLN A 224 7.18 17.76 -3.44
C GLN A 224 8.13 18.49 -4.42
N ASN A 225 7.68 18.86 -5.62
CA ASN A 225 8.55 19.56 -6.55
C ASN A 225 8.71 21.04 -6.19
N TRP A 226 9.90 21.38 -5.70
CA TRP A 226 10.47 22.72 -5.66
C TRP A 226 10.46 23.35 -7.05
N ASN A 227 9.52 24.27 -7.28
CA ASN A 227 9.40 24.92 -8.57
C ASN A 227 9.05 26.39 -8.34
N TYR A 228 10.09 27.16 -8.04
CA TYR A 228 10.10 28.61 -7.91
C TYR A 228 11.29 29.19 -8.68
N ASP A 229 11.16 30.43 -9.15
CA ASP A 229 12.28 31.22 -9.65
C ASP A 229 13.19 31.59 -8.46
N GLU A 230 14.45 31.14 -8.49
CA GLU A 230 15.46 31.39 -7.44
C GLU A 230 15.66 32.89 -7.18
N ASP A 231 15.37 33.74 -8.17
CA ASP A 231 15.53 35.19 -8.13
C ASP A 231 14.61 35.92 -7.11
N ASP A 232 13.58 35.25 -6.57
CA ASP A 232 12.61 35.84 -5.64
C ASP A 232 13.02 35.72 -4.15
N TYR A 233 14.14 35.06 -3.82
CA TYR A 233 14.59 34.78 -2.45
C TYR A 233 16.09 35.04 -2.25
N ASP A 234 16.48 35.48 -1.05
CA ASP A 234 17.88 35.47 -0.63
C ASP A 234 18.32 34.04 -0.26
N ASP A 235 19.60 33.71 -0.44
CA ASP A 235 20.18 32.37 -0.25
C ASP A 235 19.87 31.81 1.16
N SER A 236 19.87 32.68 2.18
CA SER A 236 19.55 32.28 3.57
C SER A 236 18.06 31.99 3.77
N GLU A 237 17.16 32.76 3.14
CA GLU A 237 15.72 32.48 3.19
C GLU A 237 15.41 31.18 2.44
N PHE A 238 16.10 30.95 1.33
CA PHE A 238 15.96 29.75 0.52
C PHE A 238 16.29 28.48 1.33
N ASP A 239 17.42 28.46 2.03
CA ASP A 239 17.84 27.33 2.86
C ASP A 239 16.85 27.02 4.00
N GLU A 240 16.32 28.06 4.66
CA GLU A 240 15.37 27.92 5.76
C GLU A 240 14.00 27.41 5.29
N ILE A 241 13.47 27.96 4.20
CA ILE A 241 12.23 27.48 3.57
C ILE A 241 12.45 26.05 3.08
N SER A 242 13.65 25.73 2.56
CA SER A 242 14.02 24.40 2.07
C SER A 242 13.89 23.30 3.09
N ARG A 243 14.58 23.47 4.22
CA ARG A 243 14.54 22.50 5.32
C ARG A 243 13.13 22.40 5.92
N SER A 244 12.42 23.52 6.00
CA SER A 244 11.09 23.56 6.61
C SER A 244 10.03 22.88 5.73
N TYR A 245 10.07 23.07 4.42
CA TYR A 245 9.18 22.36 3.48
C TYR A 245 9.41 20.85 3.56
N GLU A 246 10.67 20.39 3.55
CA GLU A 246 10.98 18.97 3.68
C GLU A 246 10.46 18.42 5.00
N SER A 247 10.71 19.10 6.12
CA SER A 247 10.19 18.70 7.44
C SER A 247 8.66 18.60 7.45
N ILE A 248 7.97 19.62 6.94
CA ILE A 248 6.51 19.69 6.83
C ILE A 248 5.94 18.56 5.99
N ILE A 249 6.54 18.30 4.83
CA ILE A 249 6.01 17.31 3.91
C ILE A 249 6.35 15.89 4.39
N ASN A 250 7.51 15.69 5.04
CA ASN A 250 7.94 14.39 5.55
C ASN A 250 7.16 13.93 6.79
N THR A 251 6.47 14.82 7.52
CA THR A 251 5.53 14.47 8.62
C THR A 251 4.17 13.98 8.09
N CYS A 252 4.21 13.10 7.06
CA CYS A 252 3.20 12.72 6.06
C CYS A 252 1.78 12.27 6.51
N THR A 253 1.40 12.33 7.78
CA THR A 253 0.16 11.71 8.26
C THR A 253 -1.07 12.63 8.32
N GLU A 254 -0.91 13.97 8.34
CA GLU A 254 -2.07 14.87 8.63
C GLU A 254 -2.63 15.68 7.44
N ARG A 255 -2.15 15.50 6.20
CA ARG A 255 -2.32 16.55 5.17
C ARG A 255 -3.21 16.20 3.96
N TYR A 256 -3.92 15.06 3.97
CA TYR A 256 -4.99 14.82 2.99
C TYR A 256 -6.07 15.90 3.10
N GLU A 257 -6.46 16.23 4.33
CA GLU A 257 -7.49 17.24 4.58
C GLU A 257 -7.03 18.61 4.10
N PHE A 258 -5.77 18.96 4.33
CA PHE A 258 -5.19 20.21 3.85
C PHE A 258 -5.26 20.34 2.32
N VAL A 259 -4.74 19.36 1.57
CA VAL A 259 -4.74 19.42 0.10
C VAL A 259 -6.16 19.39 -0.46
N THR A 260 -7.04 18.61 0.14
CA THR A 260 -8.45 18.58 -0.23
C THR A 260 -9.12 19.94 0.00
N LYS A 261 -8.88 20.58 1.16
CA LYS A 261 -9.39 21.93 1.47
C LYS A 261 -8.85 22.99 0.51
N VAL A 262 -7.55 22.94 0.19
CA VAL A 262 -6.93 23.86 -0.79
C VAL A 262 -7.58 23.71 -2.17
N LEU A 263 -7.73 22.48 -2.67
CA LEU A 263 -8.36 22.23 -3.98
C LEU A 263 -9.84 22.63 -3.98
N TYR A 264 -10.58 22.35 -2.91
CA TYR A 264 -11.98 22.73 -2.78
C TYR A 264 -12.17 24.26 -2.76
N ALA A 265 -11.36 24.96 -1.96
CA ALA A 265 -11.37 26.42 -1.89
C ALA A 265 -11.01 27.03 -3.26
N TYR A 266 -9.96 26.53 -3.91
CA TYR A 266 -9.57 27.00 -5.25
C TYR A 266 -10.68 26.79 -6.27
N ASN A 267 -11.32 25.62 -6.29
CA ASN A 267 -12.42 25.32 -7.22
C ASN A 267 -13.65 26.21 -6.99
N SER A 268 -13.87 26.63 -5.75
CA SER A 268 -14.94 27.57 -5.35
C SER A 268 -14.57 29.04 -5.60
N PHE A 269 -13.28 29.36 -5.66
CA PHE A 269 -12.76 30.73 -5.78
C PHE A 269 -13.00 31.30 -7.19
N HIS A 270 -13.82 32.37 -7.28
CA HIS A 270 -14.00 33.23 -8.45
C HIS A 270 -14.03 32.52 -9.81
N LYS A 271 -15.21 32.00 -10.19
CA LYS A 271 -15.45 31.40 -11.52
C LYS A 271 -15.35 32.39 -12.70
N GLU A 272 -15.40 33.70 -12.42
CA GLU A 272 -15.47 34.77 -13.44
C GLU A 272 -14.10 35.39 -13.78
N ALA A 273 -13.03 35.05 -13.07
CA ALA A 273 -11.67 35.54 -13.39
C ALA A 273 -11.06 34.78 -14.58
N LYS A 274 -10.20 35.45 -15.36
CA LYS A 274 -9.42 34.78 -16.42
C LYS A 274 -8.61 33.63 -15.83
N HIS A 275 -8.66 32.46 -16.49
CA HIS A 275 -8.05 31.22 -16.00
C HIS A 275 -6.55 31.36 -15.70
N SER A 276 -5.82 32.23 -16.42
CA SER A 276 -4.39 32.49 -16.22
C SER A 276 -4.07 33.22 -14.90
N GLU A 277 -4.93 34.12 -14.45
CA GLU A 277 -4.70 34.97 -13.27
C GLU A 277 -5.31 34.39 -11.98
N ARG A 278 -6.31 33.52 -12.13
CA ARG A 278 -7.06 32.91 -11.00
C ARG A 278 -6.15 32.22 -10.00
N LYS A 279 -5.12 31.49 -10.47
CA LYS A 279 -4.18 30.78 -9.60
C LYS A 279 -3.37 31.75 -8.73
N GLN A 280 -2.75 32.73 -9.35
CA GLN A 280 -1.90 33.70 -8.63
C GLN A 280 -2.74 34.51 -7.64
N LYS A 281 -3.91 35.00 -8.08
CA LYS A 281 -4.83 35.74 -7.21
C LYS A 281 -5.31 34.92 -6.01
N PHE A 282 -5.62 33.63 -6.21
CA PHE A 282 -5.97 32.75 -5.09
C PHE A 282 -4.82 32.64 -4.09
N ILE A 283 -3.60 32.42 -4.56
CA ILE A 283 -2.42 32.31 -3.67
C ILE A 283 -2.22 33.60 -2.87
N GLU A 284 -2.33 34.76 -3.51
CA GLU A 284 -2.14 36.07 -2.84
C GLU A 284 -3.25 36.40 -1.84
N THR A 285 -4.50 36.04 -2.13
CA THR A 285 -5.66 36.50 -1.33
C THR A 285 -6.20 35.47 -0.34
N GLU A 286 -5.98 34.18 -0.58
CA GLU A 286 -6.60 33.09 0.17
C GLU A 286 -5.59 32.23 0.94
N SER A 287 -4.28 32.33 0.65
CA SER A 287 -3.26 31.48 1.31
C SER A 287 -3.28 31.59 2.82
N SER A 288 -3.45 32.78 3.39
CA SER A 288 -3.47 33.01 4.83
C SER A 288 -4.54 32.20 5.59
N LYS A 289 -5.63 31.80 4.91
CA LYS A 289 -6.68 30.92 5.49
C LYS A 289 -6.16 29.52 5.83
N PHE A 290 -4.99 29.17 5.32
CA PHE A 290 -4.37 27.86 5.47
C PHE A 290 -3.18 27.84 6.43
N LEU A 291 -2.95 28.93 7.19
CA LEU A 291 -1.85 29.04 8.17
C LEU A 291 -1.91 27.98 9.27
N TYR A 292 -3.11 27.43 9.55
CA TYR A 292 -3.30 26.32 10.49
C TYR A 292 -2.45 25.08 10.17
N LEU A 293 -1.93 24.99 8.94
CA LEU A 293 -0.98 23.95 8.54
C LEU A 293 0.28 23.88 9.44
N PHE A 294 0.62 25.00 10.08
CA PHE A 294 1.78 25.09 10.97
C PHE A 294 1.40 24.96 12.46
N ASP A 295 0.12 24.75 12.78
CA ASP A 295 -0.32 24.59 14.17
C ASP A 295 0.18 23.24 14.71
N GLY A 296 0.84 23.26 15.88
CA GLY A 296 1.36 22.05 16.52
C GLY A 296 2.69 21.53 15.99
N GLU A 297 3.26 22.14 14.95
CA GLU A 297 4.58 21.81 14.41
C GLU A 297 5.65 22.76 15.01
N GLU A 298 6.77 22.22 15.51
CA GLU A 298 7.92 23.03 15.97
C GLU A 298 8.72 23.57 14.77
N ILE A 299 8.12 24.50 14.03
CA ILE A 299 8.77 25.14 12.87
C ILE A 299 9.31 26.50 13.29
N SER A 300 10.63 26.59 13.41
CA SER A 300 11.40 27.81 13.69
C SER A 300 11.48 28.71 12.44
N LEU A 301 10.34 29.17 11.94
CA LEU A 301 10.27 30.18 10.86
C LEU A 301 9.60 31.46 11.36
N SER A 302 10.06 32.61 10.85
CA SER A 302 9.35 33.87 11.02
C SER A 302 7.95 33.82 10.38
N THR A 303 7.01 34.64 10.83
CA THR A 303 5.66 34.68 10.27
C THR A 303 5.67 34.92 8.77
N THR A 304 6.53 35.84 8.29
CA THR A 304 6.72 36.13 6.86
C THR A 304 7.20 34.91 6.07
N LEU A 305 8.15 34.14 6.62
CA LEU A 305 8.65 32.92 5.97
C LEU A 305 7.62 31.80 5.99
N LYS A 306 6.78 31.70 7.03
CA LYS A 306 5.63 30.76 7.06
C LYS A 306 4.62 31.07 5.96
N GLU A 307 4.28 32.34 5.75
CA GLU A 307 3.40 32.76 4.67
C GLU A 307 3.98 32.44 3.28
N LYS A 308 5.26 32.77 3.07
CA LYS A 308 5.99 32.41 1.84
C LYS A 308 5.96 30.89 1.60
N LEU A 309 6.31 30.09 2.60
CA LEU A 309 6.29 28.63 2.55
C LEU A 309 4.89 28.08 2.24
N LEU A 310 3.85 28.64 2.84
CA LEU A 310 2.47 28.24 2.58
C LEU A 310 2.04 28.52 1.14
N GLN A 311 2.41 29.68 0.60
CA GLN A 311 2.15 30.01 -0.79
C GLN A 311 2.88 29.04 -1.74
N ILE A 312 4.11 28.62 -1.42
CA ILE A 312 4.86 27.61 -2.19
C ILE A 312 4.10 26.28 -2.19
N ILE A 313 3.70 25.80 -1.00
CA ILE A 313 2.96 24.53 -0.85
C ILE A 313 1.65 24.57 -1.66
N ILE A 314 0.86 25.63 -1.50
CA ILE A 314 -0.40 25.81 -2.23
C ILE A 314 -0.15 25.88 -3.75
N ARG A 315 0.87 26.63 -4.19
CA ARG A 315 1.22 26.73 -5.60
C ARG A 315 1.55 25.37 -6.20
N ASN A 316 2.31 24.54 -5.49
CA ASN A 316 2.68 23.19 -5.93
C ASN A 316 1.45 22.28 -6.06
N ILE A 317 0.55 22.30 -5.07
CA ILE A 317 -0.73 21.59 -5.14
C ILE A 317 -1.53 22.02 -6.38
N LEU A 318 -1.67 23.32 -6.62
CA LEU A 318 -2.45 23.84 -7.74
C LEU A 318 -1.78 23.62 -9.11
N LYS A 319 -0.44 23.59 -9.18
CA LYS A 319 0.32 23.16 -10.37
C LYS A 319 0.05 21.68 -10.68
N LYS A 320 -0.09 20.84 -9.65
CA LYS A 320 -0.28 19.39 -9.77
C LYS A 320 -1.74 18.93 -9.77
N ARG A 321 -2.72 19.83 -9.61
CA ARG A 321 -4.16 19.50 -9.49
C ARG A 321 -4.68 18.48 -10.50
N ILE A 322 -4.32 18.60 -11.78
CA ILE A 322 -4.76 17.67 -12.84
C ILE A 322 -4.17 16.28 -12.60
N GLN A 323 -2.90 16.20 -12.19
CA GLN A 323 -2.26 14.93 -11.85
C GLN A 323 -2.89 14.32 -10.59
N ILE A 324 -3.23 15.15 -9.58
CA ILE A 324 -3.96 14.71 -8.39
C ILE A 324 -5.32 14.13 -8.76
N ASP A 325 -6.09 14.83 -9.61
CA ASP A 325 -7.39 14.35 -10.08
C ASP A 325 -7.26 13.04 -10.87
N ASN A 326 -6.23 12.92 -11.72
CA ASN A 326 -5.93 11.67 -12.43
C ASN A 326 -5.60 10.52 -11.48
N ILE A 327 -4.78 10.74 -10.45
CA ILE A 327 -4.48 9.74 -9.40
C ILE A 327 -5.79 9.29 -8.73
N LYS A 328 -6.62 10.24 -8.30
CA LYS A 328 -7.90 9.95 -7.63
C LYS A 328 -8.84 9.15 -8.52
N ASN A 329 -8.99 9.55 -9.77
CA ASN A 329 -9.83 8.86 -10.74
C ASN A 329 -9.29 7.45 -11.05
N ALA A 330 -7.97 7.28 -11.16
CA ALA A 330 -7.34 6.00 -11.45
C ALA A 330 -7.60 4.94 -10.37
N VAL A 331 -7.84 5.36 -9.13
CA VAL A 331 -8.04 4.48 -7.97
C VAL A 331 -9.47 4.53 -7.41
N ASN A 332 -10.38 5.25 -8.07
CA ASN A 332 -11.76 5.50 -7.62
C ASN A 332 -11.81 6.12 -6.20
N LEU A 333 -11.22 7.32 -6.04
CA LEU A 333 -11.18 8.09 -4.78
C LEU A 333 -11.96 9.40 -4.81
#